data_AF-A0A9I9EFY3-F1
#
_entry.id   AF-A0A9I9EFY3-F1
#
_cell.length_a   1.000
_cell.length_b   1.000
_cell.length_c   1.000
_cell.angle_alpha   90.00
_cell.angle_beta   90.00
_cell.angle_gamma   90.00
#
_symmetry.space_group_name_H-M   'P 1'
#
loop_
_entity.id
_entity.type
_entity.pdbx_description
1 polymer ?
#
loop_
_entity_poly.entity_id
_entity_poly.type
_entity_poly.pdbx_seq_one_letter_code
_entity_poly.pdbx_strand_id
1 'polypeptide(L)'
;MYGDWKENILPLMMSAPLMFSPEFFDVEQYFSARSLISSRSFNIDDFHGFGMVPLAYLFNHKTNAEDVHFTLVSSDVESDDSTSQLNDVYPYDDKSKCWNSPLDKVGSDSLVNEANNADDTDSDSSDLRDDPTTLEMIMVKNVKAGNEVCNTYGSLRNAALLHRYGFTEANNPYDIVNIDLELVIDWCSSLFSRRYSKARVSLWRKLE
;
A
#
# COMPACT_ATOMS: atom_id res chain seq x y z
N MET A 1 12.03 -14.74 -5.02
CA MET A 1 13.08 -14.29 -4.07
C MET A 1 14.48 -14.70 -4.52
N TYR A 2 14.92 -15.96 -4.40
CA TYR A 2 16.28 -16.34 -4.87
C TYR A 2 16.47 -16.16 -6.38
N GLY A 3 15.46 -16.56 -7.18
CA GLY A 3 15.45 -16.32 -8.63
C GLY A 3 15.66 -14.84 -8.95
N ASP A 4 14.84 -13.97 -8.36
CA ASP A 4 14.94 -12.51 -8.52
C ASP A 4 16.33 -11.97 -8.16
N TRP A 5 16.93 -12.42 -7.04
CA TRP A 5 18.29 -12.02 -6.66
C TRP A 5 19.32 -12.44 -7.71
N LYS A 6 19.25 -13.69 -8.17
CA LYS A 6 20.17 -14.24 -9.16
C LYS A 6 20.05 -13.54 -10.51
N GLU A 7 18.85 -13.14 -10.89
CA GLU A 7 18.57 -12.49 -12.18
C GLU A 7 18.90 -11.00 -12.15
N ASN A 8 18.70 -10.31 -11.02
CA ASN A 8 18.77 -8.84 -10.98
C ASN A 8 19.92 -8.28 -10.15
N ILE A 9 20.30 -8.93 -9.04
CA ILE A 9 21.32 -8.41 -8.12
C ILE A 9 22.70 -8.99 -8.42
N LEU A 10 22.78 -10.31 -8.66
CA LEU A 10 24.04 -10.98 -8.96
C LEU A 10 24.78 -10.37 -10.18
N PRO A 11 24.11 -10.01 -11.30
CA PRO A 11 24.78 -9.34 -12.42
C PRO A 11 25.34 -7.96 -12.04
N LEU A 12 24.66 -7.20 -11.18
CA LEU A 12 25.13 -5.89 -10.72
C LEU A 12 26.42 -6.02 -9.90
N MET A 13 26.45 -7.00 -9.00
CA MET A 13 27.64 -7.33 -8.20
C MET A 13 28.85 -7.68 -9.08
N MET A 14 28.63 -8.42 -10.17
CA MET A 14 29.69 -8.75 -11.13
C MET A 14 30.13 -7.54 -11.95
N SER A 15 29.20 -6.65 -12.32
CA SER A 15 29.47 -5.50 -13.18
C SER A 15 30.19 -4.34 -12.48
N ALA A 16 29.94 -4.13 -11.18
CA ALA A 16 30.53 -3.04 -10.40
C ALA A 16 30.88 -3.49 -8.96
N PRO A 17 31.92 -4.34 -8.79
CA PRO A 17 32.25 -4.95 -7.49
C PRO A 17 32.67 -3.93 -6.41
N LEU A 18 33.17 -2.76 -6.80
CA LEU A 18 33.55 -1.69 -5.88
C LEU A 18 32.34 -0.97 -5.27
N MET A 19 31.20 -0.98 -5.96
CA MET A 19 29.96 -0.33 -5.52
C MET A 19 29.03 -1.33 -4.83
N PHE A 20 29.00 -2.58 -5.32
CA PHE A 20 28.14 -3.65 -4.81
C PHE A 20 28.99 -4.73 -4.13
N SER A 21 29.42 -4.45 -2.90
CA SER A 21 30.20 -5.39 -2.10
C SER A 21 29.39 -6.67 -1.78
N PRO A 22 29.97 -7.88 -1.93
CA PRO A 22 29.32 -9.12 -1.53
C PRO A 22 28.86 -9.15 -0.07
N GLU A 23 29.49 -8.37 0.81
CA GLU A 23 29.11 -8.28 2.22
C GLU A 23 27.68 -7.72 2.43
N PHE A 24 27.20 -6.85 1.53
CA PHE A 24 25.91 -6.17 1.65
C PHE A 24 24.86 -6.62 0.63
N PHE A 25 25.27 -7.36 -0.40
CA PHE A 25 24.40 -7.72 -1.53
C PHE A 25 24.26 -9.23 -1.73
N ASP A 26 24.72 -10.05 -0.78
CA ASP A 26 24.45 -11.48 -0.78
C ASP A 26 22.94 -11.78 -0.58
N VAL A 27 22.55 -13.03 -0.82
CA VAL A 27 21.16 -13.47 -0.83
C VAL A 27 20.43 -13.18 0.49
N GLU A 28 21.10 -13.34 1.63
CA GLU A 28 20.50 -13.11 2.95
C GLU A 28 20.19 -11.62 3.18
N GLN A 29 21.08 -10.73 2.76
CA GLN A 29 20.87 -9.28 2.82
C GLN A 29 19.76 -8.87 1.86
N TYR A 30 19.69 -9.48 0.68
CA TYR A 30 18.58 -9.24 -0.24
C TYR A 30 17.24 -9.67 0.36
N PHE A 31 17.15 -10.83 1.01
CA PHE A 31 15.93 -11.27 1.69
C PHE A 31 15.57 -10.35 2.85
N SER A 32 16.56 -9.92 3.62
CA SER A 32 16.38 -8.97 4.72
C SER A 32 15.84 -7.63 4.21
N ALA A 33 16.46 -7.06 3.18
CA ALA A 33 16.02 -5.80 2.58
C ALA A 33 14.63 -5.92 1.96
N ARG A 34 14.33 -7.01 1.23
CA ARG A 34 13.01 -7.25 0.64
C ARG A 34 11.92 -7.39 1.69
N SER A 35 12.23 -8.06 2.81
CA SER A 35 11.31 -8.19 3.94
C SER A 35 11.03 -6.85 4.61
N LEU A 36 12.06 -6.00 4.78
CA LEU A 36 11.90 -4.64 5.30
C LEU A 36 11.05 -3.76 4.39
N ILE A 37 11.36 -3.73 3.09
CA ILE A 37 10.60 -2.93 2.11
C ILE A 37 9.14 -3.40 2.08
N SER A 38 8.89 -4.72 2.06
CA SER A 38 7.54 -5.27 2.03
C SER A 38 6.72 -4.96 3.29
N SER A 39 7.36 -4.70 4.43
CA SER A 39 6.68 -4.48 5.72
C SER A 39 6.63 -3.02 6.16
N ARG A 40 7.45 -2.14 5.57
CA ARG A 40 7.66 -0.76 6.08
C ARG A 40 7.59 0.33 5.01
N SER A 41 7.51 -0.01 3.73
CA SER A 41 7.31 1.00 2.69
C SER A 41 5.86 1.51 2.67
N PHE A 42 5.71 2.75 2.23
CA PHE A 42 4.45 3.43 2.01
C PHE A 42 4.28 3.66 0.52
N ASN A 43 3.05 3.55 0.02
CA ASN A 43 2.72 4.11 -1.28
C ASN A 43 2.67 5.63 -1.14
N ILE A 44 3.54 6.32 -1.87
CA ILE A 44 3.67 7.78 -1.83
C ILE A 44 2.64 8.37 -2.80
N ASP A 45 2.78 8.09 -4.09
CA ASP A 45 1.86 8.49 -5.17
C ASP A 45 2.14 7.67 -6.44
N ASP A 46 1.37 7.92 -7.50
CA ASP A 46 1.51 7.26 -8.80
C ASP A 46 2.87 7.54 -9.49
N PHE A 47 3.54 8.63 -9.15
CA PHE A 47 4.80 9.03 -9.77
C PHE A 47 6.02 8.41 -9.06
N HIS A 48 6.04 8.43 -7.73
CA HIS A 48 7.13 7.93 -6.87
C HIS A 48 6.95 6.46 -6.47
N GLY A 49 5.72 5.94 -6.48
CA GLY A 49 5.39 4.57 -6.09
C GLY A 49 5.65 4.31 -4.60
N PHE A 50 6.32 3.20 -4.29
CA PHE A 50 6.60 2.81 -2.91
C PHE A 50 7.94 3.34 -2.41
N GLY A 51 7.92 4.00 -1.25
CA GLY A 51 9.13 4.53 -0.61
C GLY A 51 9.18 4.23 0.88
N MET A 52 10.39 4.22 1.43
CA MET A 52 10.58 4.17 2.88
C MET A 52 10.40 5.57 3.44
N VAL A 53 9.47 5.73 4.39
CA VAL A 53 9.18 7.03 5.04
C VAL A 53 9.65 6.95 6.49
N PRO A 54 10.83 7.53 6.82
CA PRO A 54 11.32 7.56 8.19
C PRO A 54 10.29 8.14 9.16
N LEU A 55 10.28 7.63 10.40
CA LEU A 55 9.32 7.97 11.46
C LEU A 55 7.89 7.44 11.20
N ALA A 56 7.33 7.60 9.99
CA ALA A 56 6.00 7.10 9.68
C ALA A 56 5.93 5.56 9.79
N TYR A 57 7.02 4.86 9.44
CA TYR A 57 7.07 3.39 9.55
C TYR A 57 7.00 2.86 10.99
N LEU A 58 7.15 3.73 12.02
CA LEU A 58 7.16 3.32 13.42
C LEU A 58 5.75 2.98 13.94
N PHE A 59 4.71 3.59 13.36
CA PHE A 59 3.34 3.39 13.80
C PHE A 59 2.84 2.00 13.39
N ASN A 60 2.43 1.23 14.38
CA ASN A 60 1.88 -0.11 14.16
C ASN A 60 0.49 -0.05 13.55
N HIS A 61 0.07 -1.15 12.93
CA HIS A 61 -1.26 -1.28 12.36
C HIS A 61 -2.32 -1.54 13.43
N LYS A 62 -3.51 -1.01 13.20
CA LYS A 62 -4.73 -1.51 13.83
C LYS A 62 -5.93 -1.41 12.90
N THR A 63 -6.57 -2.54 12.60
CA THR A 63 -7.74 -2.55 11.70
C THR A 63 -8.89 -1.69 12.24
N ASN A 64 -9.41 -0.79 11.40
CA ASN A 64 -10.55 0.09 11.68
C ASN A 64 -10.42 0.93 12.97
N ALA A 65 -9.19 1.17 13.43
CA ALA A 65 -8.92 1.92 14.65
C ALA A 65 -7.61 2.69 14.53
N GLU A 66 -7.41 3.35 13.39
CA GLU A 66 -6.31 4.29 13.19
C GLU A 66 -6.47 5.53 14.08
N ASP A 67 -5.33 6.01 14.56
CA ASP A 67 -5.19 7.25 15.31
C ASP A 67 -4.40 8.29 14.52
N VAL A 68 -3.51 7.83 13.63
CA VAL A 68 -2.78 8.65 12.65
C VAL A 68 -3.02 8.17 11.23
N HIS A 69 -2.91 9.09 10.28
CA HIS A 69 -3.08 8.84 8.85
C HIS A 69 -1.93 9.46 8.05
N PHE A 70 -1.44 8.73 7.06
CA PHE A 70 -0.40 9.19 6.15
C PHE A 70 -1.03 9.87 4.93
N THR A 71 -0.65 11.11 4.65
CA THR A 71 -1.19 11.88 3.51
C THR A 71 -0.10 12.71 2.82
N LEU A 72 -0.36 13.05 1.56
CA LEU A 72 0.32 14.12 0.85
C LEU A 72 -0.40 15.44 1.11
N VAL A 73 0.35 16.54 1.16
CA VAL A 73 -0.25 17.88 1.12
C VAL A 73 -0.87 18.08 -0.25
N SER A 74 -2.16 17.76 -0.38
CA SER A 74 -2.98 18.23 -1.49
C SER A 74 -4.19 18.94 -0.91
N SER A 75 -4.34 20.20 -1.34
CA SER A 75 -5.36 21.17 -0.95
C SER A 75 -6.72 20.53 -0.69
N ASP A 76 -7.32 20.85 0.46
CA ASP A 76 -8.72 20.67 0.83
C ASP A 76 -9.62 20.14 -0.31
N VAL A 77 -9.73 18.82 -0.42
CA VAL A 77 -10.89 18.19 -1.04
C VAL A 77 -11.49 17.28 0.02
N GLU A 78 -12.72 17.61 0.39
CA GLU A 78 -13.48 16.95 1.43
C GLU A 78 -13.43 15.43 1.30
N SER A 79 -13.30 14.79 2.46
CA SER A 79 -13.60 13.40 2.74
C SER A 79 -14.78 12.90 1.90
N ASP A 80 -14.49 12.27 0.78
CA ASP A 80 -15.38 11.30 0.18
C ASP A 80 -14.66 9.96 0.14
N ASP A 81 -15.37 8.96 0.63
CA ASP A 81 -14.99 7.58 0.89
C ASP A 81 -14.37 6.88 -0.33
N SER A 82 -13.14 7.24 -0.69
CA SER A 82 -12.30 6.44 -1.57
C SER A 82 -11.54 5.48 -0.69
N THR A 83 -12.22 4.41 -0.29
CA THR A 83 -11.59 3.19 0.20
C THR A 83 -10.29 2.96 -0.57
N SER A 84 -9.15 3.02 0.11
CA SER A 84 -7.84 2.70 -0.43
C SER A 84 -7.79 1.19 -0.78
N GLN A 85 -8.55 0.78 -1.79
CA GLN A 85 -8.59 -0.56 -2.37
C GLN A 85 -7.39 -0.79 -3.30
N LEU A 86 -6.22 -0.24 -2.97
CA LEU A 86 -5.00 -0.40 -3.76
C LEU A 86 -3.82 -0.96 -2.95
N ASN A 87 -4.08 -1.65 -1.84
CA ASN A 87 -3.04 -2.44 -1.17
C ASN A 87 -2.97 -3.90 -1.64
N ASP A 88 -3.85 -4.32 -2.56
CA ASP A 88 -3.81 -5.63 -3.22
C ASP A 88 -3.04 -5.64 -4.56
N VAL A 89 -2.24 -4.61 -4.86
CA VAL A 89 -1.27 -4.70 -5.96
C VAL A 89 -0.12 -5.61 -5.51
N TYR A 90 -0.21 -6.87 -5.91
CA TYR A 90 0.92 -7.80 -5.98
C TYR A 90 2.02 -7.15 -6.84
N PRO A 91 3.27 -6.98 -6.35
CA PRO A 91 4.37 -6.54 -7.22
C PRO A 91 4.80 -7.59 -8.26
N TYR A 92 4.13 -8.75 -8.31
CA TYR A 92 4.43 -9.84 -9.23
C TYR A 92 3.13 -10.54 -9.66
N ASP A 93 2.36 -9.89 -10.53
CA ASP A 93 1.57 -10.63 -11.51
C ASP A 93 1.95 -10.13 -12.91
N ASP A 94 2.51 -11.05 -13.69
CA ASP A 94 2.88 -10.88 -15.07
C ASP A 94 1.60 -10.73 -15.90
N LYS A 95 1.18 -9.48 -16.14
CA LYS A 95 0.58 -9.04 -17.42
C LYS A 95 0.29 -7.54 -17.45
N SER A 96 0.79 -6.95 -18.53
CA SER A 96 0.44 -5.65 -19.08
C SER A 96 -1.03 -5.25 -18.87
N LYS A 97 -1.23 -4.00 -18.44
CA LYS A 97 -2.32 -3.10 -18.90
C LYS A 97 -2.08 -1.68 -18.41
N CYS A 98 -1.54 -0.87 -19.32
CA CYS A 98 -1.61 0.58 -19.29
C CYS A 98 -3.08 0.99 -19.48
N TRP A 99 -3.65 1.70 -18.51
CA TRP A 99 -4.97 2.31 -18.64
C TRP A 99 -4.80 3.81 -18.82
N ASN A 100 -4.79 4.22 -20.09
CA ASN A 100 -5.12 5.58 -20.47
C ASN A 100 -6.62 5.78 -20.26
N SER A 101 -7.03 6.83 -19.55
CA SER A 101 -8.35 7.42 -19.74
C SER A 101 -8.32 8.92 -19.44
N PRO A 102 -9.21 9.70 -20.08
CA PRO A 102 -8.89 11.03 -20.61
C PRO A 102 -9.19 12.17 -19.65
N LEU A 103 -8.37 13.22 -19.79
CA LEU A 103 -8.48 14.53 -19.15
C LEU A 103 -9.74 15.27 -19.63
N ASP A 104 -10.74 15.43 -18.76
CA ASP A 104 -11.88 16.31 -19.00
C ASP A 104 -11.63 17.72 -18.45
N LYS A 105 -11.79 18.69 -19.36
CA LYS A 105 -11.70 20.12 -19.14
C LYS A 105 -12.94 20.64 -18.41
N VAL A 106 -12.75 21.44 -17.36
CA VAL A 106 -13.72 22.48 -16.98
C VAL A 106 -12.94 23.72 -16.56
N GLY A 107 -13.21 24.85 -17.22
CA GLY A 107 -12.75 26.16 -16.81
C GLY A 107 -13.76 26.84 -15.88
N SER A 108 -13.28 27.77 -15.06
CA SER A 108 -14.09 28.93 -14.70
C SER A 108 -13.18 30.10 -14.28
N ASP A 109 -13.63 31.27 -14.69
CA ASP A 109 -13.03 32.59 -14.63
C ASP A 109 -12.77 33.13 -13.20
N SER A 110 -11.64 33.84 -13.09
CA SER A 110 -11.46 35.19 -12.52
C SER A 110 -12.33 35.64 -11.32
N LEU A 111 -11.70 36.13 -10.25
CA LEU A 111 -11.80 37.55 -9.80
C LEU A 111 -10.88 37.83 -8.60
N VAL A 112 -10.02 38.84 -8.78
CA VAL A 112 -9.04 39.40 -7.85
C VAL A 112 -9.73 40.40 -6.92
N ASN A 113 -9.39 40.43 -5.62
CA ASN A 113 -9.62 41.59 -4.76
C ASN A 113 -8.57 41.64 -3.63
N GLU A 114 -7.59 42.52 -3.79
CA GLU A 114 -6.68 42.98 -2.74
C GLU A 114 -7.35 44.06 -1.87
N ALA A 115 -7.16 44.02 -0.55
CA ALA A 115 -7.14 45.21 0.30
C ALA A 115 -6.33 44.95 1.59
N ASN A 116 -5.40 45.87 1.85
CA ASN A 116 -4.33 45.86 2.85
C ASN A 116 -4.75 46.17 4.30
N ASN A 117 -3.83 45.88 5.26
CA ASN A 117 -3.41 46.60 6.48
C ASN A 117 -3.21 45.62 7.67
N ALA A 118 -1.99 45.20 8.01
CA ALA A 118 -0.97 45.84 8.87
C ALA A 118 -1.27 45.78 10.38
N ASP A 119 -0.64 44.88 11.15
CA ASP A 119 0.54 45.16 12.00
C ASP A 119 0.73 44.13 13.16
N ASP A 120 2.00 43.78 13.35
CA ASP A 120 2.72 43.42 14.57
C ASP A 120 2.86 41.99 15.17
N THR A 121 4.14 41.73 15.50
CA THR A 121 4.80 40.72 16.38
C THR A 121 5.24 39.33 15.88
N ASP A 122 6.55 39.27 15.64
CA ASP A 122 7.52 38.16 15.67
C ASP A 122 7.07 36.85 16.33
N SER A 123 7.00 35.80 15.52
CA SER A 123 7.67 34.55 15.83
C SER A 123 8.04 33.88 14.51
N ASP A 124 9.34 33.76 14.27
CA ASP A 124 9.98 33.20 13.08
C ASP A 124 9.63 31.71 12.93
N SER A 125 8.38 31.41 12.55
CA SER A 125 7.99 30.15 11.95
C SER A 125 8.07 30.38 10.45
N SER A 126 9.21 30.03 9.87
CA SER A 126 9.36 29.93 8.42
C SER A 126 8.11 29.27 7.85
N ASP A 127 7.37 29.99 7.01
CA ASP A 127 6.23 29.49 6.25
C ASP A 127 6.69 28.30 5.39
N LEU A 128 6.67 27.10 5.98
CA LEU A 128 6.63 25.82 5.27
C LEU A 128 5.18 25.54 4.85
N ARG A 129 4.45 26.58 4.42
CA ARG A 129 3.08 26.44 3.97
C ARG A 129 3.10 26.00 2.52
N ASP A 130 2.63 24.77 2.32
CA ASP A 130 2.28 24.15 1.05
C ASP A 130 3.43 23.94 0.06
N ASP A 131 4.51 23.30 0.49
CA ASP A 131 5.34 22.58 -0.48
C ASP A 131 4.58 21.28 -0.86
N PRO A 132 4.14 21.12 -2.12
CA PRO A 132 3.41 19.93 -2.56
C PRO A 132 4.25 18.64 -2.49
N THR A 133 5.52 18.73 -2.07
CA THR A 133 6.43 17.59 -1.90
C THR A 133 6.53 17.09 -0.46
N THR A 134 5.84 17.71 0.51
CA THR A 134 5.89 17.25 1.90
C THR A 134 4.93 16.11 2.18
N LEU A 135 5.43 15.09 2.88
CA LEU A 135 4.66 13.96 3.39
C LEU A 135 4.23 14.25 4.84
N GLU A 136 2.98 14.01 5.17
CA GLU A 136 2.44 14.27 6.51
C GLU A 136 1.90 13.01 7.17
N MET A 137 2.08 12.94 8.50
CA MET A 137 1.43 11.97 9.36
C MET A 137 0.54 12.73 10.33
N ILE A 138 -0.76 12.75 10.06
CA ILE A 138 -1.73 13.58 10.79
C ILE A 138 -2.50 12.77 11.82
N MET A 139 -2.83 13.37 12.96
CA MET A 139 -3.72 12.75 13.95
C MET A 139 -5.17 12.82 13.44
N VAL A 140 -5.84 11.67 13.32
CA VAL A 140 -7.27 11.60 12.96
C VAL A 140 -8.17 11.36 14.17
N LYS A 141 -7.58 11.02 15.32
CA LYS A 141 -8.30 10.75 16.57
C LYS A 141 -7.51 11.16 17.81
N ASN A 142 -8.22 11.60 18.85
CA ASN A 142 -7.60 11.87 20.15
C ASN A 142 -7.15 10.57 20.83
N VAL A 143 -5.87 10.52 21.22
CA VAL A 143 -5.26 9.41 21.96
C VAL A 143 -4.94 9.85 23.38
N LYS A 144 -5.27 9.01 24.37
CA LYS A 144 -4.95 9.29 25.78
C LYS A 144 -3.45 9.18 26.02
N ALA A 145 -2.91 10.03 26.89
CA ALA A 145 -1.51 9.95 27.28
C ALA A 145 -1.16 8.55 27.81
N GLY A 146 -0.06 7.97 27.31
CA GLY A 146 0.41 6.63 27.64
C GLY A 146 -0.15 5.51 26.76
N ASN A 147 -1.14 5.77 25.90
CA ASN A 147 -1.58 4.80 24.90
C ASN A 147 -0.67 4.83 23.67
N GLU A 148 -0.53 3.67 23.02
CA GLU A 148 0.06 3.57 21.69
C GLU A 148 -0.78 4.31 20.66
N VAL A 149 -0.11 4.91 19.67
CA VAL A 149 -0.72 5.56 18.50
C VAL A 149 -0.58 4.60 17.33
N CYS A 150 -1.70 4.23 16.71
CA CYS A 150 -1.71 3.27 15.61
C CYS A 150 -2.03 3.94 14.27
N ASN A 151 -1.47 3.40 13.18
CA ASN A 151 -1.83 3.69 11.80
C ASN A 151 -2.74 2.58 11.25
N THR A 152 -3.32 2.77 10.06
CA THR A 152 -3.84 1.68 9.23
C THR A 152 -2.85 1.31 8.13
N TYR A 153 -2.68 0.02 7.85
CA TYR A 153 -1.96 -0.47 6.66
C TYR A 153 -2.95 -0.78 5.52
N GLY A 154 -4.21 -0.34 5.68
CA GLY A 154 -5.32 -0.65 4.80
C GLY A 154 -6.21 -1.77 5.34
N SER A 155 -7.22 -2.13 4.54
CA SER A 155 -8.18 -3.19 4.85
C SER A 155 -7.62 -4.56 4.44
N LEU A 156 -6.71 -5.10 5.24
CA LEU A 156 -5.94 -6.29 4.90
C LEU A 156 -6.46 -7.56 5.58
N ARG A 157 -6.43 -8.69 4.86
CA ARG A 157 -6.71 -10.04 5.37
C ARG A 157 -5.55 -10.55 6.24
N ASN A 158 -5.80 -11.50 7.14
CA ASN A 158 -4.72 -12.05 7.98
C ASN A 158 -3.63 -12.74 7.17
N ALA A 159 -3.97 -13.38 6.04
CA ALA A 159 -2.97 -13.95 5.14
C ALA A 159 -2.01 -12.87 4.59
N ALA A 160 -2.53 -11.69 4.24
CA ALA A 160 -1.73 -10.58 3.75
C ALA A 160 -0.90 -9.94 4.88
N LEU A 161 -1.51 -9.74 6.06
CA LEU A 161 -0.82 -9.24 7.25
C LEU A 161 0.36 -10.13 7.63
N LEU A 162 0.15 -11.45 7.64
CA LEU A 162 1.18 -12.42 7.98
C LEU A 162 2.31 -12.43 6.95
N HIS A 163 1.94 -12.48 5.66
CA HIS A 163 2.92 -12.56 4.58
C HIS A 163 3.79 -11.31 4.47
N ARG A 164 3.20 -10.11 4.62
CA ARG A 164 3.93 -8.84 4.45
C ARG A 164 4.55 -8.32 5.74
N TYR A 165 3.87 -8.47 6.88
CA TYR A 165 4.24 -7.81 8.14
C TYR A 165 4.57 -8.78 9.28
N GLY A 166 4.33 -10.07 9.10
CA GLY A 166 4.71 -11.10 10.07
C GLY A 166 3.78 -11.21 11.29
N PHE A 167 2.56 -10.68 11.23
CA PHE A 167 1.57 -10.81 12.31
C PHE A 167 0.14 -11.02 11.77
N THR A 168 -0.79 -11.33 12.67
CA THR A 168 -2.22 -11.43 12.36
C THR A 168 -3.02 -10.76 13.47
N GLU A 169 -4.27 -10.39 13.18
CA GLU A 169 -5.18 -9.82 14.16
C GLU A 169 -6.33 -10.79 14.47
N ALA A 170 -6.69 -10.88 15.74
CA ALA A 170 -7.86 -11.62 16.18
C ALA A 170 -9.14 -10.89 15.73
N ASN A 171 -10.12 -11.64 15.21
CA ASN A 171 -11.40 -11.10 14.75
C ASN A 171 -11.26 -10.01 13.67
N ASN A 172 -10.27 -10.12 12.78
CA ASN A 172 -10.12 -9.20 11.65
C ASN A 172 -11.35 -9.30 10.72
N PRO A 173 -12.14 -8.23 10.56
CA PRO A 173 -13.37 -8.24 9.77
C PRO A 173 -13.14 -8.42 8.26
N TYR A 174 -11.91 -8.17 7.78
CA TYR A 174 -11.54 -8.32 6.38
C TYR A 174 -10.99 -9.72 6.07
N ASP A 175 -10.86 -10.59 7.07
CA ASP A 175 -10.27 -11.91 6.88
C ASP A 175 -11.12 -12.80 5.97
N ILE A 176 -10.44 -13.64 5.18
CA ILE A 176 -11.10 -14.58 4.27
C ILE A 176 -10.32 -15.90 4.20
N VAL A 177 -10.97 -16.91 3.67
CA VAL A 177 -10.34 -18.18 3.30
C VAL A 177 -10.50 -18.39 1.81
N ASN A 178 -9.39 -18.60 1.11
CA ASN A 178 -9.43 -18.98 -0.29
C ASN A 178 -9.65 -20.50 -0.40
N ILE A 179 -10.60 -20.92 -1.22
CA ILE A 179 -10.84 -22.32 -1.53
C ILE A 179 -10.52 -22.51 -3.01
N ASP A 180 -9.47 -23.28 -3.28
CA ASP A 180 -9.05 -23.56 -4.65
C ASP A 180 -10.17 -24.30 -5.40
N LEU A 181 -10.61 -23.71 -6.51
CA LEU A 181 -11.65 -24.26 -7.36
C LEU A 181 -11.25 -25.63 -7.92
N GLU A 182 -9.97 -25.86 -8.23
CA GLU A 182 -9.51 -27.17 -8.70
C GLU A 182 -9.73 -28.25 -7.65
N LEU A 183 -9.45 -27.94 -6.39
CA LEU A 183 -9.68 -28.84 -5.26
C LEU A 183 -11.18 -29.16 -5.11
N VAL A 184 -12.04 -28.16 -5.26
CA VAL A 184 -13.51 -28.35 -5.25
C VAL A 184 -13.96 -29.24 -6.40
N ILE A 185 -13.41 -29.03 -7.60
CA ILE A 185 -13.74 -29.82 -8.80
C ILE A 185 -13.31 -31.28 -8.62
N ASP A 186 -12.11 -31.52 -8.11
CA ASP A 186 -11.58 -32.86 -7.87
C ASP A 186 -12.40 -33.61 -6.83
N TRP A 187 -12.73 -32.95 -5.71
CA TRP A 187 -13.59 -33.52 -4.69
C TRP A 187 -14.98 -33.85 -5.22
N CYS A 188 -15.60 -32.93 -5.98
CA CYS A 188 -16.89 -33.16 -6.63
C CYS A 188 -16.83 -34.33 -7.64
N SER A 189 -15.72 -34.50 -8.33
CA SER A 189 -15.53 -35.59 -9.31
C SER A 189 -15.35 -36.95 -8.64
N SER A 190 -14.87 -36.98 -7.40
CA SER A 190 -14.75 -38.21 -6.60
C SER A 190 -16.10 -38.72 -6.07
N LEU A 191 -17.04 -37.82 -5.80
CA LEU A 191 -18.33 -38.15 -5.16
C LEU A 191 -19.50 -38.24 -6.14
N PHE A 192 -19.46 -37.47 -7.22
CA PHE A 192 -20.58 -37.35 -8.15
C PHE A 192 -20.21 -37.77 -9.56
N SER A 193 -21.23 -38.12 -10.35
CA SER A 193 -21.04 -38.43 -11.76
C SER A 193 -20.49 -37.21 -12.52
N ARG A 194 -19.65 -37.48 -13.52
CA ARG A 194 -19.01 -36.45 -14.36
C ARG A 194 -19.99 -35.46 -14.98
N ARG A 195 -21.22 -35.88 -15.30
CA ARG A 195 -22.27 -34.99 -15.83
C ARG A 195 -22.77 -34.02 -14.76
N TYR A 196 -22.99 -34.51 -13.54
CA TYR A 196 -23.45 -33.70 -12.42
C TYR A 196 -22.39 -32.67 -12.00
N SER A 197 -21.13 -33.10 -11.84
CA SER A 197 -20.03 -32.19 -11.47
C SER A 197 -19.83 -31.09 -12.52
N LYS A 198 -19.86 -31.43 -13.82
CA LYS A 198 -19.78 -30.42 -14.90
C LYS A 198 -20.94 -29.43 -14.88
N ALA A 199 -22.17 -29.88 -14.63
CA ALA A 199 -23.34 -29.01 -14.57
C ALA A 199 -23.29 -28.06 -13.37
N ARG A 200 -22.75 -28.51 -12.23
CA ARG A 200 -22.54 -27.64 -11.06
C ARG A 200 -21.43 -26.63 -11.32
N VAL A 201 -20.26 -27.05 -11.78
CA VAL A 201 -19.12 -26.16 -12.03
C VAL A 201 -19.44 -25.08 -13.09
N SER A 202 -20.22 -25.42 -14.12
CA SER A 202 -20.63 -24.44 -15.14
C SER A 202 -21.58 -23.36 -14.62
N LEU A 203 -22.29 -23.61 -13.51
CA LEU A 203 -23.12 -22.61 -12.86
C LEU A 203 -22.26 -21.59 -12.10
N TRP A 204 -21.17 -22.03 -11.47
CA TRP A 204 -20.25 -21.15 -10.74
C TRP A 204 -19.49 -20.23 -11.69
N ARG A 205 -19.01 -20.73 -12.83
CA ARG A 205 -18.34 -19.90 -13.86
C ARG A 205 -19.22 -18.85 -14.55
N LYS A 206 -20.54 -18.86 -14.31
CA LYS A 206 -21.46 -17.84 -14.84
C LYS A 206 -21.74 -16.72 -13.84
N LEU A 207 -21.27 -16.86 -12.61
CA LEU A 207 -21.46 -15.88 -11.53
C LEU A 207 -20.24 -14.95 -11.39
N GLU A 208 -19.11 -15.30 -12.02
CA GLU A 208 -18.01 -14.38 -12.34
C GLU A 208 -18.32 -13.59 -13.62
#